data_AF-A0A9P5NGN0-F1
#
_entry.id   AF-A0A9P5NGN0-F1
#
_cell.length_a   1.000
_cell.length_b   1.000
_cell.length_c   1.000
_cell.angle_alpha   90.00
_cell.angle_beta   90.00
_cell.angle_gamma   90.00
#
_symmetry.space_group_name_H-M   'P 1'
#
loop_
_entity.id
_entity.type
_entity.pdbx_description
1 polymer ?
#
loop_
_entity_poly.entity_id
_entity_poly.type
_entity_poly.pdbx_seq_one_letter_code
_entity_poly.pdbx_strand_id
1 'polypeptide(L)'
;MKIATLFSKAIIYVLTGLALLTVSTGTKSTAASRSKFDWDEIQFVQAFGDSYSFVQGSEGLANFSFIGDAQKISFTPGQLLKNEIMPRNTSSEGSNWLEFLTGCLQGRPSECKKQLWDFSFAGADIDGNLLPLHHNFTVPLVDQVKQWINFAAGIIPHPVGQTLTTWWIGINDTGDTVRNATITDFNAFWEIEMNSYFSSVQAAADHGLHAHLFINVPPEERSPGSLGDPTNAALLKTHIDEFNTILASHISTFQAANPHVTVMSFDAHSWFNMVLDSAASFGFTNTTG
;
A
#
# COMPACT_ATOMS: atom_id res chain seq x y z
N MET A 1 -17.40 4.14 1.61
CA MET A 1 -17.90 2.73 1.54
C MET A 1 -17.97 2.16 0.11
N LYS A 2 -18.77 2.70 -0.83
CA LYS A 2 -18.94 2.10 -2.18
C LYS A 2 -17.64 2.03 -3.00
N ILE A 3 -16.81 3.08 -2.96
CA ILE A 3 -15.55 3.14 -3.71
C ILE A 3 -14.52 2.12 -3.21
N ALA A 4 -14.37 1.97 -1.89
CA ALA A 4 -13.48 0.96 -1.29
C ALA A 4 -13.89 -0.47 -1.69
N THR A 5 -15.19 -0.79 -1.64
CA THR A 5 -15.67 -2.12 -2.10
C THR A 5 -15.41 -2.35 -3.59
N LEU A 6 -15.61 -1.32 -4.44
CA LEU A 6 -15.31 -1.41 -5.87
C LEU A 6 -13.81 -1.58 -6.12
N PHE A 7 -12.97 -0.88 -5.36
CA PHE A 7 -11.52 -0.94 -5.43
C PHE A 7 -11.00 -2.33 -5.04
N SER A 8 -11.46 -2.87 -3.90
CA SER A 8 -11.11 -4.24 -3.50
C SER A 8 -11.53 -5.28 -4.54
N LYS A 9 -12.70 -5.12 -5.17
CA LYS A 9 -13.12 -6.00 -6.27
C LYS A 9 -12.20 -5.87 -7.48
N ALA A 10 -11.82 -4.65 -7.87
CA ALA A 10 -10.88 -4.42 -8.96
C ALA A 10 -9.53 -5.06 -8.69
N ILE A 11 -9.02 -4.96 -7.46
CA ILE A 11 -7.80 -5.65 -7.03
C ILE A 11 -7.97 -7.17 -7.13
N ILE A 12 -9.08 -7.74 -6.63
CA ILE A 12 -9.33 -9.19 -6.76
C ILE A 12 -9.32 -9.63 -8.22
N TYR A 13 -9.89 -8.85 -9.15
CA TYR A 13 -9.82 -9.17 -10.58
C TYR A 13 -8.38 -9.18 -11.12
N VAL A 14 -7.53 -8.25 -10.67
CA VAL A 14 -6.09 -8.24 -11.02
C VAL A 14 -5.37 -9.44 -10.41
N LEU A 15 -5.65 -9.76 -9.15
CA LEU A 15 -5.05 -10.86 -8.40
C LEU A 15 -5.45 -12.25 -8.93
N THR A 16 -6.66 -12.40 -9.47
CA THR A 16 -7.20 -13.69 -9.94
C THR A 16 -7.03 -13.93 -11.44
N GLY A 17 -6.59 -12.91 -12.19
CA GLY A 17 -6.27 -12.94 -13.63
C GLY A 17 -6.82 -14.13 -14.43
N LEU A 18 -8.00 -13.98 -15.05
CA LEU A 18 -8.42 -14.85 -16.15
C LEU A 18 -7.37 -14.74 -17.27
N ALA A 19 -6.47 -15.73 -17.36
CA ALA A 19 -5.55 -15.86 -18.47
C ALA A 19 -6.31 -16.36 -19.71
N LEU A 20 -6.39 -15.55 -20.77
CA LEU A 20 -6.64 -16.06 -22.11
C LEU A 20 -5.44 -16.92 -22.52
N LEU A 21 -5.61 -18.24 -22.50
CA LEU A 21 -4.60 -19.22 -22.89
C LEU A 21 -4.26 -19.09 -24.38
N THR A 22 -3.07 -18.59 -24.70
CA THR A 22 -2.39 -18.91 -25.96
C THR A 22 -1.52 -20.14 -25.74
N VAL A 23 -1.85 -21.23 -26.45
CA VAL A 23 -1.07 -22.47 -26.40
C VAL A 23 0.22 -22.24 -27.18
N SER A 24 1.35 -22.17 -26.48
CA SER A 24 2.68 -22.26 -27.06
C SER A 24 3.31 -23.60 -26.65
N THR A 25 3.61 -24.43 -27.64
CA THR A 25 4.35 -25.68 -27.46
C THR A 25 5.85 -25.37 -27.50
N GLY A 26 6.51 -25.42 -26.34
CA GLY A 26 7.95 -25.21 -26.22
C GLY A 26 8.54 -25.96 -25.03
N THR A 27 9.71 -26.55 -25.24
CA THR A 27 10.38 -27.60 -24.47
C THR A 27 10.71 -27.29 -23.00
N LYS A 28 10.60 -28.33 -22.16
CA LYS A 28 10.88 -28.32 -20.71
C LYS A 28 12.36 -28.05 -20.41
N SER A 29 12.63 -26.88 -19.82
CA SER A 29 13.75 -26.68 -18.90
C SER A 29 13.21 -26.82 -17.47
N THR A 30 13.85 -27.64 -16.63
CA THR A 30 13.53 -27.74 -15.20
C THR A 30 14.08 -26.53 -14.46
N ALA A 31 13.47 -25.37 -14.67
CA ALA A 31 13.53 -24.26 -13.74
C ALA A 31 12.62 -24.59 -12.55
N ALA A 32 13.04 -24.27 -11.33
CA ALA A 32 12.16 -24.33 -10.16
C ALA A 32 10.86 -23.58 -10.51
N SER A 33 9.74 -24.30 -10.46
CA SER A 33 8.42 -23.75 -10.79
C SER A 33 8.15 -22.55 -9.89
N ARG A 34 8.14 -21.34 -10.46
CA ARG A 34 7.62 -20.15 -9.77
C ARG A 34 6.23 -20.51 -9.25
N SER A 35 6.04 -20.54 -7.93
CA SER A 35 4.69 -20.75 -7.39
C SER A 35 3.84 -19.60 -7.90
N LYS A 36 2.89 -19.90 -8.78
CA LYS A 36 1.97 -18.89 -9.30
C LYS A 36 1.20 -18.31 -8.11
N PHE A 37 1.03 -17.00 -8.07
CA PHE A 37 0.17 -16.37 -7.08
C PHE A 37 -1.26 -16.91 -7.20
N ASP A 38 -1.86 -17.24 -6.05
CA ASP A 38 -3.24 -17.71 -5.95
C ASP A 38 -3.91 -17.02 -4.76
N TRP A 39 -4.91 -16.17 -5.06
CA TRP A 39 -5.65 -15.43 -4.03
C TRP A 39 -6.41 -16.34 -3.07
N ASP A 40 -6.87 -17.51 -3.53
CA ASP A 40 -7.64 -18.42 -2.70
C ASP A 40 -6.77 -19.07 -1.62
N GLU A 41 -5.48 -19.25 -1.90
CA GLU A 41 -4.47 -19.76 -0.96
C GLU A 41 -3.97 -18.70 0.03
N ILE A 42 -4.18 -17.40 -0.23
CA ILE A 42 -3.78 -16.34 0.70
C ILE A 42 -4.55 -16.47 2.02
N GLN A 43 -3.81 -16.48 3.12
CA GLN A 43 -4.30 -16.49 4.49
C GLN A 43 -3.85 -15.25 5.28
N PHE A 44 -2.72 -14.64 4.90
CA PHE A 44 -2.15 -13.49 5.58
C PHE A 44 -1.99 -12.32 4.60
N VAL A 45 -2.53 -11.16 4.96
CA VAL A 45 -2.26 -9.90 4.28
C VAL A 45 -1.52 -9.00 5.23
N GLN A 46 -0.34 -8.54 4.81
CA GLN A 46 0.50 -7.60 5.55
C GLN A 46 0.59 -6.30 4.77
N ALA A 47 0.16 -5.20 5.37
CA ALA A 47 0.04 -3.93 4.67
C ALA A 47 1.01 -2.88 5.20
N PHE A 48 1.62 -2.14 4.29
CA PHE A 48 2.47 -0.99 4.56
C PHE A 48 2.01 0.17 3.68
N GLY A 49 2.05 1.38 4.22
CA GLY A 49 1.50 2.53 3.50
C GLY A 49 1.04 3.66 4.40
N ASP A 50 0.07 4.41 3.90
CA ASP A 50 -0.48 5.59 4.55
C ASP A 50 -1.99 5.48 4.89
N SER A 51 -2.66 6.63 4.94
CA SER A 51 -4.07 6.79 5.25
C SER A 51 -5.00 6.07 4.27
N TYR A 52 -4.52 5.74 3.06
CA TYR A 52 -5.25 4.97 2.05
C TYR A 52 -5.34 3.48 2.40
N SER A 53 -4.49 2.98 3.29
CA SER A 53 -4.49 1.59 3.73
C SER A 53 -4.82 1.41 5.21
N PHE A 54 -4.45 2.39 6.05
CA PHE A 54 -4.60 2.34 7.51
C PHE A 54 -5.99 1.84 8.00
N VAL A 55 -5.93 0.86 8.92
CA VAL A 55 -7.04 0.42 9.80
C VAL A 55 -6.70 0.64 11.28
N GLN A 56 -7.66 1.16 12.06
CA GLN A 56 -7.48 1.34 13.50
C GLN A 56 -7.35 0.01 14.23
N GLY A 57 -6.39 -0.07 15.14
CA GLY A 57 -6.30 -1.14 16.15
C GLY A 57 -6.50 -0.62 17.56
N SER A 58 -6.92 -1.48 18.48
CA SER A 58 -7.05 -1.16 19.91
C SER A 58 -5.73 -0.81 20.62
N GLU A 59 -4.58 -1.22 20.06
CA GLU A 59 -3.22 -0.91 20.52
C GLU A 59 -2.51 0.14 19.63
N GLY A 60 -3.25 0.76 18.72
CA GLY A 60 -2.77 1.80 17.82
C GLY A 60 -3.06 3.22 18.31
N LEU A 61 -2.50 4.19 17.61
CA LEU A 61 -2.84 5.59 17.81
C LEU A 61 -4.18 5.89 17.12
N ALA A 62 -5.10 6.50 17.86
CA ALA A 62 -6.44 6.79 17.37
C ALA A 62 -6.41 7.65 16.08
N ASN A 63 -7.04 7.15 15.01
CA ASN A 63 -7.10 7.70 13.66
C ASN A 63 -5.80 7.60 12.84
N PHE A 64 -4.77 6.91 13.33
CA PHE A 64 -3.47 6.90 12.67
C PHE A 64 -2.84 5.53 12.44
N SER A 65 -2.97 4.57 13.37
CA SER A 65 -2.27 3.28 13.21
C SER A 65 -3.02 2.11 13.81
N PHE A 66 -2.74 0.92 13.27
CA PHE A 66 -3.20 -0.32 13.87
C PHE A 66 -2.46 -0.58 15.19
N ILE A 67 -1.15 -0.34 15.22
CA ILE A 67 -0.30 -0.64 16.37
C ILE A 67 0.80 0.40 16.57
N GLY A 68 0.88 0.97 17.77
CA GLY A 68 1.94 1.90 18.17
C GLY A 68 2.03 3.18 17.32
N ASP A 69 3.07 3.96 17.57
CA ASP A 69 3.41 5.18 16.83
C ASP A 69 4.93 5.43 16.94
N ALA A 70 5.47 6.51 16.37
CA ALA A 70 6.91 6.76 16.43
C ALA A 70 7.44 7.06 17.85
N GLN A 71 6.60 7.51 18.77
CA GLN A 71 6.96 7.74 20.17
C GLN A 71 6.96 6.42 20.97
N LYS A 72 6.18 5.44 20.53
CA LYS A 72 6.12 4.08 21.09
C LYS A 72 6.13 3.02 19.98
N ILE A 73 7.26 2.95 19.27
CA ILE A 73 7.38 2.09 18.08
C ILE A 73 7.41 0.59 18.42
N SER A 74 7.91 0.23 19.60
CA SER A 74 8.00 -1.16 20.04
C SER A 74 6.71 -1.66 20.69
N PHE A 75 6.44 -2.95 20.51
CA PHE A 75 5.34 -3.65 21.16
C PHE A 75 5.72 -5.09 21.49
N THR A 76 5.00 -5.67 22.45
CA THR A 76 5.15 -7.07 22.83
C THR A 76 4.32 -8.00 21.95
N PRO A 77 4.65 -9.31 21.88
CA PRO A 77 3.78 -10.30 21.23
C PRO A 77 2.35 -10.31 21.77
N GLY A 78 2.20 -10.10 23.08
CA GLY A 78 0.89 -10.06 23.72
C GLY A 78 0.04 -8.87 23.26
N GLN A 79 0.65 -7.71 23.03
CA GLN A 79 -0.05 -6.55 22.47
C GLN A 79 -0.44 -6.81 21.03
N LEU A 80 0.49 -7.27 20.18
CA LEU A 80 0.21 -7.56 18.78
C LEU A 80 -0.94 -8.58 18.63
N LEU A 81 -0.89 -9.69 19.35
CA LEU A 81 -1.87 -10.79 19.21
C LEU A 81 -3.24 -10.52 19.86
N LYS A 82 -3.32 -9.56 20.79
CA LYS A 82 -4.58 -9.10 21.40
C LYS A 82 -5.15 -7.87 20.72
N ASN A 83 -4.41 -7.23 19.81
CA ASN A 83 -4.86 -6.05 19.10
C ASN A 83 -6.08 -6.38 18.25
N GLU A 84 -7.12 -5.57 18.35
CA GLU A 84 -8.37 -5.74 17.63
C GLU A 84 -8.53 -4.65 16.59
N ILE A 85 -8.90 -5.03 15.36
CA ILE A 85 -9.35 -4.10 14.32
C ILE A 85 -10.65 -3.45 14.81
N MET A 86 -10.64 -2.13 14.89
CA MET A 86 -11.79 -1.34 15.31
C MET A 86 -12.65 -1.05 14.07
N PRO A 87 -13.92 -1.51 14.04
CA PRO A 87 -14.75 -1.40 12.86
C PRO A 87 -14.98 0.05 12.46
N ARG A 88 -14.86 0.33 11.16
CA ARG A 88 -15.19 1.62 10.53
C ARG A 88 -14.40 2.82 11.06
N ASN A 89 -13.25 2.59 11.70
CA ASN A 89 -12.37 3.66 12.16
C ASN A 89 -11.15 3.76 11.25
N THR A 90 -11.33 4.46 10.13
CA THR A 90 -10.33 4.67 9.08
C THR A 90 -10.47 6.09 8.51
N SER A 91 -9.56 6.50 7.64
CA SER A 91 -9.60 7.79 6.91
C SER A 91 -10.82 7.96 5.99
N SER A 92 -11.65 6.93 5.81
CA SER A 92 -12.81 6.92 4.91
C SER A 92 -14.17 6.95 5.65
N GLU A 93 -14.17 7.17 6.97
CA GLU A 93 -15.36 7.10 7.85
C GLU A 93 -16.14 5.76 7.74
N GLY A 94 -15.43 4.72 7.30
CA GLY A 94 -15.95 3.38 7.02
C GLY A 94 -14.82 2.38 6.96
N SER A 95 -15.08 1.18 6.44
CA SER A 95 -14.02 0.20 6.25
C SER A 95 -13.12 0.56 5.06
N ASN A 96 -11.82 0.31 5.24
CA ASN A 96 -10.78 0.45 4.23
C ASN A 96 -10.88 -0.67 3.18
N TRP A 97 -10.23 -0.51 2.02
CA TRP A 97 -10.19 -1.52 0.96
C TRP A 97 -9.55 -2.84 1.43
N LEU A 98 -8.59 -2.79 2.37
CA LEU A 98 -7.96 -3.99 2.93
C LEU A 98 -8.93 -4.82 3.78
N GLU A 99 -9.79 -4.18 4.55
CA GLU A 99 -10.86 -4.84 5.30
C GLU A 99 -11.84 -5.54 4.34
N PHE A 100 -12.23 -4.87 3.25
CA PHE A 100 -13.08 -5.48 2.21
C PHE A 100 -12.38 -6.59 1.43
N LEU A 101 -11.08 -6.44 1.17
CA LEU A 101 -10.27 -7.42 0.44
C LEU A 101 -10.20 -8.72 1.25
N THR A 102 -9.89 -8.62 2.55
CA THR A 102 -9.71 -9.78 3.43
C THR A 102 -11.01 -10.31 4.01
N GLY A 103 -12.04 -9.47 4.10
CA GLY A 103 -13.25 -9.73 4.89
C GLY A 103 -13.04 -9.58 6.40
N CYS A 104 -11.88 -9.12 6.84
CA CYS A 104 -11.53 -8.91 8.25
C CYS A 104 -11.92 -7.50 8.68
N LEU A 105 -13.21 -7.29 8.99
CA LEU A 105 -13.78 -5.96 9.26
C LEU A 105 -13.69 -5.50 10.73
N GLN A 106 -13.37 -6.42 11.65
CA GLN A 106 -13.30 -6.13 13.09
C GLN A 106 -12.65 -7.28 13.86
N GLY A 107 -12.27 -7.02 15.12
CA GLY A 107 -11.80 -8.02 16.06
C GLY A 107 -10.35 -8.42 15.82
N ARG A 108 -9.91 -9.53 16.40
CA ARG A 108 -8.50 -9.95 16.31
C ARG A 108 -8.21 -10.47 14.90
N PRO A 109 -7.09 -10.06 14.25
CA PRO A 109 -6.73 -10.59 12.94
C PRO A 109 -6.68 -12.12 12.87
N SER A 110 -6.27 -12.78 13.96
CA SER A 110 -6.20 -14.25 14.07
C SER A 110 -7.56 -14.98 14.04
N GLU A 111 -8.67 -14.26 14.21
CA GLU A 111 -10.03 -14.80 14.13
C GLU A 111 -10.64 -14.65 12.73
N CYS A 112 -9.98 -13.92 11.84
CA CYS A 112 -10.42 -13.72 10.47
C CYS A 112 -9.98 -14.87 9.56
N LYS A 113 -10.78 -15.16 8.52
CA LYS A 113 -10.45 -16.18 7.50
C LYS A 113 -9.17 -15.83 6.74
N LYS A 114 -9.01 -14.56 6.38
CA LYS A 114 -7.77 -13.96 5.87
C LYS A 114 -7.38 -12.90 6.90
N GLN A 115 -6.23 -13.08 7.55
CA GLN A 115 -5.77 -12.19 8.59
C GLN A 115 -5.24 -10.91 7.98
N LEU A 116 -5.66 -9.76 8.51
CA LEU A 116 -5.16 -8.45 8.12
C LEU A 116 -4.23 -7.93 9.21
N TRP A 117 -2.95 -7.81 8.89
CA TRP A 117 -1.92 -7.22 9.75
C TRP A 117 -1.42 -5.93 9.10
N ASP A 118 -1.96 -4.80 9.54
CA ASP A 118 -1.70 -3.51 8.93
C ASP A 118 -0.64 -2.73 9.72
N PHE A 119 0.42 -2.31 9.05
CA PHE A 119 1.50 -1.46 9.57
C PHE A 119 1.48 -0.07 8.95
N SER A 120 0.48 0.22 8.11
CA SER A 120 0.28 1.55 7.52
C SER A 120 0.01 2.58 8.60
N PHE A 121 0.49 3.80 8.37
CA PHE A 121 0.32 4.92 9.29
C PHE A 121 -0.26 6.12 8.56
N ALA A 122 -1.42 6.63 8.99
CA ALA A 122 -2.05 7.77 8.32
C ALA A 122 -1.15 9.02 8.33
N GLY A 123 -0.89 9.60 7.16
CA GLY A 123 0.04 10.73 7.00
C GLY A 123 1.52 10.33 6.92
N ALA A 124 1.82 9.05 6.65
CA ALA A 124 3.19 8.61 6.39
C ALA A 124 3.67 9.00 5.00
N ASP A 125 4.88 9.55 4.97
CA ASP A 125 5.77 9.58 3.80
C ASP A 125 6.61 8.30 3.76
N ILE A 126 7.40 8.14 2.69
CA ILE A 126 8.35 7.03 2.52
C ILE A 126 9.45 7.09 3.58
N ASP A 127 10.18 8.21 3.66
CA ASP A 127 11.36 8.36 4.52
C ASP A 127 11.35 9.70 5.26
N GLY A 128 11.24 9.63 6.60
CA GLY A 128 11.25 10.80 7.47
C GLY A 128 12.59 11.56 7.52
N ASN A 129 13.64 11.07 6.84
CA ASN A 129 14.89 11.81 6.65
C ASN A 129 14.87 12.68 5.38
N LEU A 130 13.94 12.45 4.45
CA LEU A 130 13.84 13.16 3.17
C LEU A 130 12.74 14.22 3.22
N LEU A 131 11.61 13.90 3.87
CA LEU A 131 10.51 14.83 4.10
C LEU A 131 10.21 14.98 5.61
N PRO A 132 9.81 16.18 6.08
CA PRO A 132 9.42 16.36 7.47
C PRO A 132 8.15 15.57 7.79
N LEU A 133 8.15 14.88 8.93
CA LEU A 133 6.95 14.18 9.40
C LEU A 133 5.78 15.14 9.61
N HIS A 134 4.58 14.73 9.17
CA HIS A 134 3.33 15.48 9.40
C HIS A 134 3.05 15.67 10.89
N HIS A 135 3.40 14.66 11.69
CA HIS A 135 3.35 14.67 13.13
C HIS A 135 4.60 14.04 13.72
N ASN A 136 5.04 14.48 14.90
CA ASN A 136 6.20 13.89 15.57
C ASN A 136 6.01 12.43 16.02
N PHE A 137 4.78 11.92 15.90
CA PHE A 137 4.41 10.53 16.17
C PHE A 137 4.19 9.72 14.87
N THR A 138 4.32 10.32 13.70
CA THR A 138 4.16 9.64 12.40
C THR A 138 5.24 8.59 12.21
N VAL A 139 4.84 7.39 11.78
CA VAL A 139 5.76 6.30 11.41
C VAL A 139 5.91 6.27 9.88
N PRO A 140 7.00 6.80 9.28
CA PRO A 140 7.23 6.73 7.84
C PRO A 140 7.44 5.28 7.39
N LEU A 141 7.22 4.97 6.10
CA LEU A 141 7.26 3.60 5.57
C LEU A 141 8.53 2.84 5.95
N VAL A 142 9.69 3.49 5.84
CA VAL A 142 10.99 2.92 6.23
C VAL A 142 10.96 2.43 7.67
N ASP A 143 10.33 3.17 8.57
CA ASP A 143 10.20 2.81 9.98
C ASP A 143 9.04 1.82 10.24
N GLN A 144 7.99 1.80 9.41
CA GLN A 144 6.96 0.75 9.45
C GLN A 144 7.59 -0.62 9.16
N VAL A 145 8.46 -0.71 8.15
CA VAL A 145 9.19 -1.95 7.84
C VAL A 145 10.14 -2.33 8.98
N LYS A 146 10.88 -1.38 9.56
CA LYS A 146 11.72 -1.66 10.74
C LYS A 146 10.89 -2.13 11.93
N GLN A 147 9.73 -1.52 12.16
CA GLN A 147 8.81 -1.92 13.23
C GLN A 147 8.34 -3.36 13.01
N TRP A 148 7.94 -3.70 11.78
CA TRP A 148 7.54 -5.05 11.43
C TRP A 148 8.67 -6.07 11.63
N ILE A 149 9.86 -5.83 11.07
CA ILE A 149 11.02 -6.73 11.19
C ILE A 149 11.35 -7.01 12.66
N ASN A 150 11.42 -5.95 13.48
CA ASN A 150 11.91 -6.07 14.85
C ASN A 150 10.86 -6.64 15.82
N PHE A 151 9.58 -6.38 15.60
CA PHE A 151 8.55 -6.64 16.60
C PHE A 151 7.44 -7.58 16.13
N ALA A 152 7.29 -7.85 14.84
CA ALA A 152 6.18 -8.63 14.30
C ALA A 152 6.58 -9.83 13.43
N ALA A 153 7.66 -9.74 12.66
CA ALA A 153 8.05 -10.78 11.69
C ALA A 153 8.25 -12.17 12.34
N GLY A 154 8.79 -12.21 13.56
CA GLY A 154 8.95 -13.46 14.32
C GLY A 154 7.67 -14.01 14.98
N ILE A 155 6.53 -13.33 14.83
CA ILE A 155 5.27 -13.62 15.51
C ILE A 155 4.15 -13.91 14.51
N ILE A 156 4.04 -13.09 13.46
CA ILE A 156 3.05 -13.25 12.40
C ILE A 156 3.53 -14.32 11.42
N PRO A 157 2.78 -15.41 11.21
CA PRO A 157 3.12 -16.38 10.19
C PRO A 157 3.07 -15.72 8.80
N HIS A 158 4.12 -15.95 8.01
CA HIS A 158 4.21 -15.44 6.64
C HIS A 158 4.70 -16.53 5.66
N PRO A 159 4.03 -17.69 5.59
CA PRO A 159 4.45 -18.76 4.71
C PRO A 159 4.36 -18.35 3.23
N VAL A 160 5.34 -18.81 2.44
CA VAL A 160 5.41 -18.61 0.99
C VAL A 160 4.15 -19.17 0.33
N GLY A 161 3.53 -18.37 -0.54
CA GLY A 161 2.32 -18.76 -1.27
C GLY A 161 1.00 -18.53 -0.51
N GLN A 162 1.03 -18.21 0.78
CA GLN A 162 -0.19 -17.87 1.55
C GLN A 162 -0.14 -16.45 2.14
N THR A 163 0.88 -15.66 1.80
CA THR A 163 1.09 -14.30 2.31
C THR A 163 1.13 -13.32 1.17
N LEU A 164 0.31 -12.28 1.23
CA LEU A 164 0.35 -11.11 0.36
C LEU A 164 0.87 -9.91 1.15
N THR A 165 1.84 -9.19 0.60
CA THR A 165 2.32 -7.91 1.13
C THR A 165 1.84 -6.80 0.23
N THR A 166 1.20 -5.78 0.78
CA THR A 166 0.70 -4.64 0.01
C THR A 166 1.48 -3.38 0.35
N TRP A 167 1.77 -2.58 -0.67
CA TRP A 167 2.47 -1.32 -0.53
C TRP A 167 1.68 -0.22 -1.24
N TRP A 168 1.17 0.74 -0.47
CA TRP A 168 0.50 1.92 -1.02
C TRP A 168 0.91 3.17 -0.25
N ILE A 169 1.86 3.90 -0.84
CA ILE A 169 2.59 5.03 -0.26
C ILE A 169 2.95 6.00 -1.38
N GLY A 170 3.33 7.24 -1.05
CA GLY A 170 3.64 8.29 -2.03
C GLY A 170 2.59 9.39 -2.12
N ILE A 171 1.42 9.21 -1.50
CA ILE A 171 0.34 10.20 -1.57
C ILE A 171 0.75 11.47 -0.80
N ASN A 172 1.25 11.29 0.42
CA ASN A 172 1.71 12.42 1.24
C ASN A 172 2.98 13.04 0.63
N ASP A 173 3.90 12.22 0.11
CA ASP A 173 5.17 12.67 -0.49
C ASP A 173 4.89 13.58 -1.71
N THR A 174 4.05 13.13 -2.63
CA THR A 174 3.64 13.93 -3.79
C THR A 174 2.86 15.19 -3.39
N GLY A 175 2.06 15.15 -2.33
CA GLY A 175 1.35 16.32 -1.79
C GLY A 175 2.28 17.37 -1.17
N ASP A 176 3.24 16.93 -0.34
CA ASP A 176 4.14 17.81 0.41
C ASP A 176 5.17 18.50 -0.48
N THR A 177 5.62 17.79 -1.52
CA THR A 177 6.57 18.33 -2.49
C THR A 177 6.04 19.52 -3.27
N VAL A 178 4.72 19.62 -3.49
CA VAL A 178 4.10 20.76 -4.22
C VAL A 178 4.37 22.11 -3.55
N ARG A 179 4.56 22.12 -2.22
CA ARG A 179 4.86 23.33 -1.44
C ARG A 179 6.32 23.43 -1.02
N ASN A 180 7.16 22.47 -1.41
CA ASN A 180 8.54 22.39 -0.95
C ASN A 180 9.50 23.03 -1.96
N ALA A 181 9.75 24.33 -1.79
CA ALA A 181 10.67 25.08 -2.63
C ALA A 181 12.16 24.68 -2.48
N THR A 182 12.50 23.80 -1.55
CA THR A 182 13.88 23.32 -1.38
C THR A 182 14.24 22.22 -2.39
N ILE A 183 13.25 21.57 -3.00
CA ILE A 183 13.45 20.57 -4.04
C ILE A 183 13.47 21.27 -5.40
N THR A 184 14.64 21.30 -6.03
CA THR A 184 14.85 21.95 -7.34
C THR A 184 14.95 20.97 -8.51
N ASP A 185 15.11 19.69 -8.22
CA ASP A 185 15.18 18.59 -9.20
C ASP A 185 14.30 17.43 -8.68
N PHE A 186 13.06 17.39 -9.15
CA PHE A 186 12.08 16.40 -8.70
C PHE A 186 12.43 14.99 -9.17
N ASN A 187 12.99 14.82 -10.37
CA ASN A 187 13.40 13.51 -10.84
C ASN A 187 14.49 12.92 -9.92
N ALA A 188 15.53 13.71 -9.62
CA ALA A 188 16.59 13.27 -8.71
C ALA A 188 16.06 13.01 -7.29
N PHE A 189 15.13 13.82 -6.81
CA PHE A 189 14.49 13.63 -5.51
C PHE A 189 13.70 12.31 -5.44
N TRP A 190 12.84 12.05 -6.43
CA TRP A 190 12.06 10.81 -6.51
C TRP A 190 12.94 9.57 -6.64
N GLU A 191 14.06 9.64 -7.35
CA GLU A 191 15.03 8.54 -7.38
C GLU A 191 15.63 8.26 -5.99
N ILE A 192 15.93 9.29 -5.18
CA ILE A 192 16.41 9.11 -3.80
C ILE A 192 15.32 8.47 -2.92
N GLU A 193 14.09 8.96 -3.00
CA GLU A 193 12.95 8.38 -2.29
C GLU A 193 12.71 6.92 -2.66
N MET A 194 12.71 6.61 -3.95
CA MET A 194 12.49 5.25 -4.46
C MET A 194 13.60 4.30 -4.04
N ASN A 195 14.85 4.76 -3.97
CA ASN A 195 15.93 3.96 -3.38
C ASN A 195 15.66 3.62 -1.90
N SER A 196 15.12 4.56 -1.10
CA SER A 196 14.77 4.30 0.30
C SER A 196 13.58 3.35 0.43
N TYR A 197 12.55 3.54 -0.40
CA TYR A 197 11.40 2.65 -0.49
C TYR A 197 11.83 1.22 -0.86
N PHE A 198 12.56 1.04 -1.96
CA PHE A 198 12.93 -0.30 -2.43
C PHE A 198 14.00 -0.96 -1.56
N SER A 199 14.80 -0.21 -0.82
CA SER A 199 15.63 -0.77 0.26
C SER A 199 14.76 -1.40 1.36
N SER A 200 13.65 -0.77 1.73
CA SER A 200 12.69 -1.30 2.71
C SER A 200 11.93 -2.51 2.17
N VAL A 201 11.51 -2.47 0.90
CA VAL A 201 10.90 -3.62 0.20
C VAL A 201 11.85 -4.81 0.16
N GLN A 202 13.13 -4.59 -0.18
CA GLN A 202 14.15 -5.63 -0.20
C GLN A 202 14.37 -6.21 1.21
N ALA A 203 14.47 -5.37 2.24
CA ALA A 203 14.58 -5.84 3.62
C ALA A 203 13.38 -6.72 4.00
N ALA A 204 12.16 -6.32 3.64
CA ALA A 204 10.97 -7.13 3.91
C ALA A 204 10.99 -8.48 3.15
N ALA A 205 11.49 -8.49 1.91
CA ALA A 205 11.66 -9.71 1.12
C ALA A 205 12.71 -10.65 1.71
N ASP A 206 13.86 -10.11 2.11
CA ASP A 206 14.94 -10.85 2.77
C ASP A 206 14.48 -11.44 4.13
N HIS A 207 13.46 -10.83 4.73
CA HIS A 207 12.77 -11.32 5.93
C HIS A 207 11.54 -12.20 5.67
N GLY A 208 11.37 -12.72 4.44
CA GLY A 208 10.43 -13.80 4.12
C GLY A 208 9.12 -13.37 3.47
N LEU A 209 8.92 -12.08 3.17
CA LEU A 209 7.76 -11.64 2.38
C LEU A 209 8.00 -11.90 0.89
N HIS A 210 7.29 -12.85 0.29
CA HIS A 210 7.60 -13.31 -1.08
C HIS A 210 6.55 -12.95 -2.14
N ALA A 211 5.46 -12.26 -1.78
CA ALA A 211 4.50 -11.74 -2.74
C ALA A 211 4.17 -10.29 -2.43
N HIS A 212 4.42 -9.40 -3.38
CA HIS A 212 4.30 -7.96 -3.24
C HIS A 212 3.30 -7.41 -4.25
N LEU A 213 2.32 -6.65 -3.76
CA LEU A 213 1.40 -5.85 -4.56
C LEU A 213 1.74 -4.38 -4.34
N PHE A 214 2.19 -3.71 -5.39
CA PHE A 214 2.46 -2.27 -5.40
C PHE A 214 1.26 -1.51 -5.96
N ILE A 215 0.87 -0.42 -5.30
CA ILE A 215 -0.24 0.43 -5.74
C ILE A 215 0.32 1.83 -5.96
N ASN A 216 0.11 2.39 -7.16
CA ASN A 216 0.62 3.71 -7.51
C ASN A 216 -0.26 4.84 -6.94
N VAL A 217 0.23 6.08 -6.98
CA VAL A 217 -0.44 7.25 -6.40
C VAL A 217 -1.69 7.58 -7.24
N PRO A 218 -2.90 7.67 -6.64
CA PRO A 218 -4.14 8.07 -7.30
C PRO A 218 -4.09 9.53 -7.81
N PRO A 219 -5.03 9.97 -8.66
CA PRO A 219 -5.05 11.34 -9.21
C PRO A 219 -5.51 12.38 -8.17
N GLU A 220 -4.66 12.67 -7.17
CA GLU A 220 -4.97 13.62 -6.08
C GLU A 220 -5.14 15.07 -6.57
N GLU A 221 -4.71 15.39 -7.79
CA GLU A 221 -5.05 16.65 -8.44
C GLU A 221 -6.57 16.82 -8.68
N ARG A 222 -7.32 15.72 -8.64
CA ARG A 222 -8.79 15.68 -8.76
C ARG A 222 -9.49 15.63 -7.40
N SER A 223 -8.75 15.56 -6.30
CA SER A 223 -9.33 15.54 -4.95
C SER A 223 -10.02 16.88 -4.62
N PRO A 224 -11.01 16.91 -3.72
CA PRO A 224 -11.69 18.14 -3.31
C PRO A 224 -10.72 19.24 -2.84
N GLY A 225 -9.60 18.86 -2.19
CA GLY A 225 -8.59 19.79 -1.71
C GLY A 225 -7.85 20.55 -2.81
N SER A 226 -7.80 20.01 -4.03
CA SER A 226 -7.09 20.58 -5.18
C SER A 226 -7.99 21.47 -6.06
N LEU A 227 -9.32 21.41 -5.91
CA LEU A 227 -10.27 22.10 -6.81
C LEU A 227 -10.21 23.64 -6.73
N GLY A 228 -9.77 24.19 -5.60
CA GLY A 228 -9.68 25.63 -5.37
C GLY A 228 -8.44 26.31 -5.95
N ASP A 229 -7.45 25.53 -6.43
CA ASP A 229 -6.17 26.03 -6.91
C ASP A 229 -5.70 25.25 -8.15
N PRO A 230 -6.10 25.69 -9.36
CA PRO A 230 -5.75 25.00 -10.61
C PRO A 230 -4.24 24.95 -10.88
N THR A 231 -3.47 25.92 -10.38
CA THR A 231 -2.01 25.94 -10.54
C THR A 231 -1.37 24.87 -9.67
N ASN A 232 -1.80 24.78 -8.41
CA ASN A 232 -1.37 23.71 -7.50
C ASN A 232 -1.80 22.33 -8.01
N ALA A 233 -3.02 22.19 -8.54
CA ALA A 233 -3.50 20.94 -9.12
C ALA A 233 -2.66 20.49 -10.34
N ALA A 234 -2.31 21.41 -11.24
CA ALA A 234 -1.46 21.09 -12.39
C ALA A 234 -0.04 20.68 -11.98
N LEU A 235 0.51 21.31 -10.95
CA LEU A 235 1.82 20.94 -10.40
C LEU A 235 1.78 19.57 -9.72
N LEU A 236 0.78 19.33 -8.86
CA LEU A 236 0.55 18.04 -8.21
C LEU A 236 0.43 16.92 -9.24
N LYS A 237 -0.33 17.14 -10.32
CA LYS A 237 -0.45 16.17 -11.41
C LYS A 237 0.93 15.79 -11.99
N THR A 238 1.78 16.78 -12.24
CA THR A 238 3.13 16.56 -12.77
C THR A 238 3.97 15.71 -11.82
N HIS A 239 3.93 16.03 -10.52
CA HIS A 239 4.66 15.27 -9.50
C HIS A 239 4.17 13.82 -9.40
N ILE A 240 2.84 13.60 -9.44
CA ILE A 240 2.24 12.27 -9.42
C ILE A 240 2.64 11.46 -10.65
N ASP A 241 2.59 12.05 -11.85
CA ASP A 241 2.97 11.38 -13.10
C ASP A 241 4.46 10.97 -13.08
N GLU A 242 5.35 11.85 -12.60
CA GLU A 242 6.78 11.57 -12.43
C GLU A 242 7.04 10.48 -11.40
N PHE A 243 6.45 10.59 -10.20
CA PHE A 243 6.56 9.60 -9.13
C PHE A 243 6.11 8.22 -9.60
N ASN A 244 4.93 8.14 -10.23
CA ASN A 244 4.36 6.87 -10.71
C ASN A 244 5.21 6.24 -11.83
N THR A 245 5.84 7.06 -12.67
CA THR A 245 6.76 6.59 -13.72
C THR A 245 8.02 5.97 -13.11
N ILE A 246 8.63 6.64 -12.14
CA ILE A 246 9.86 6.16 -11.47
C ILE A 246 9.54 4.92 -10.62
N LEU A 247 8.41 4.91 -9.90
CA LEU A 247 7.92 3.74 -9.17
C LEU A 247 7.82 2.51 -10.09
N ALA A 248 7.23 2.63 -11.28
CA ALA A 248 7.11 1.52 -12.22
C ALA A 248 8.48 0.96 -12.67
N SER A 249 9.47 1.84 -12.86
CA SER A 249 10.85 1.46 -13.17
C SER A 249 11.51 0.66 -12.03
N HIS A 250 11.35 1.12 -10.79
CA HIS A 250 11.89 0.45 -9.62
C HIS A 250 11.19 -0.88 -9.31
N ILE A 251 9.86 -0.98 -9.49
CA ILE A 251 9.13 -2.26 -9.41
C ILE A 251 9.72 -3.28 -10.40
N SER A 252 9.97 -2.86 -11.64
CA SER A 252 10.53 -3.72 -12.68
C SER A 252 11.95 -4.18 -12.34
N THR A 253 12.77 -3.26 -11.79
CA THR A 253 14.12 -3.56 -11.34
C THR A 253 14.13 -4.54 -10.17
N PHE A 254 13.27 -4.32 -9.17
CA PHE A 254 13.11 -5.22 -8.03
C PHE A 254 12.67 -6.62 -8.47
N GLN A 255 11.71 -6.73 -9.39
CA GLN A 255 11.28 -8.00 -9.94
C GLN A 255 12.41 -8.74 -10.66
N ALA A 256 13.24 -8.02 -11.43
CA ALA A 256 14.37 -8.61 -12.13
C ALA A 256 15.47 -9.11 -11.16
N ALA A 257 15.71 -8.36 -10.07
CA ALA A 257 16.68 -8.72 -9.03
C ALA A 257 16.20 -9.87 -8.13
N ASN A 258 14.88 -10.05 -7.97
CA ASN A 258 14.29 -11.03 -7.07
C ASN A 258 13.41 -12.04 -7.82
N PRO A 259 13.97 -12.94 -8.66
CA PRO A 259 13.18 -13.87 -9.47
C PRO A 259 12.37 -14.88 -8.65
N HIS A 260 12.69 -15.05 -7.37
CA HIS A 260 12.02 -15.96 -6.44
C HIS A 260 10.77 -15.35 -5.78
N VAL A 261 10.59 -14.02 -5.86
CA VAL A 261 9.39 -13.36 -5.33
C VAL A 261 8.36 -13.13 -6.43
N THR A 262 7.10 -13.02 -6.02
CA THR A 262 5.99 -12.57 -6.86
C THR A 262 5.89 -11.06 -6.74
N VAL A 263 5.91 -10.38 -7.88
CA VAL A 263 5.71 -8.93 -7.97
C VAL A 263 4.47 -8.68 -8.81
N MET A 264 3.55 -7.89 -8.26
CA MET A 264 2.31 -7.45 -8.89
C MET A 264 2.16 -5.96 -8.70
N SER A 265 1.47 -5.29 -9.63
CA SER A 265 1.11 -3.89 -9.51
C SER A 265 -0.37 -3.67 -9.79
N PHE A 266 -0.94 -2.67 -9.15
CA PHE A 266 -2.29 -2.16 -9.42
C PHE A 266 -2.20 -0.67 -9.75
N ASP A 267 -2.69 -0.31 -10.94
CA ASP A 267 -2.73 1.09 -11.40
C ASP A 267 -3.98 1.79 -10.84
N ALA A 268 -3.88 2.23 -9.58
CA ALA A 268 -4.87 3.06 -8.94
C ALA A 268 -5.06 4.39 -9.67
N HIS A 269 -3.99 4.99 -10.20
CA HIS A 269 -4.07 6.25 -10.94
C HIS A 269 -5.06 6.17 -12.11
N SER A 270 -4.90 5.19 -12.99
CA SER A 270 -5.81 4.97 -14.12
C SER A 270 -7.20 4.51 -13.66
N TRP A 271 -7.27 3.65 -12.63
CA TRP A 271 -8.54 3.14 -12.13
C TRP A 271 -9.43 4.25 -11.56
N PHE A 272 -8.87 5.13 -10.72
CA PHE A 272 -9.62 6.25 -10.14
C PHE A 272 -10.03 7.25 -11.22
N ASN A 273 -9.16 7.56 -12.18
CA ASN A 273 -9.53 8.41 -13.32
C ASN A 273 -10.73 7.84 -14.08
N MET A 274 -10.72 6.54 -14.41
CA MET A 274 -11.84 5.86 -15.07
C MET A 274 -13.13 5.93 -14.25
N VAL A 275 -13.05 5.70 -12.94
CA VAL A 275 -14.21 5.78 -12.05
C VAL A 275 -14.77 7.20 -12.00
N LEU A 276 -13.91 8.22 -11.89
CA LEU A 276 -14.33 9.63 -11.83
C LEU A 276 -14.92 10.10 -13.16
N ASP A 277 -14.36 9.70 -14.29
CA ASP A 277 -14.85 10.04 -15.63
C ASP A 277 -16.20 9.37 -15.94
N SER A 278 -16.48 8.23 -15.31
CA SER A 278 -17.72 7.45 -15.46
C SER A 278 -18.53 7.36 -14.16
N ALA A 279 -18.45 8.38 -13.31
CA ALA A 279 -18.95 8.34 -11.92
C ALA A 279 -20.42 7.90 -11.80
N ALA A 280 -21.29 8.39 -12.68
CA ALA A 280 -22.71 8.03 -12.69
C ALA A 280 -22.93 6.53 -12.94
N SER A 281 -22.12 5.89 -13.80
CA SER A 281 -22.18 4.45 -14.08
C SER A 281 -21.78 3.62 -12.86
N PHE A 282 -20.89 4.16 -12.02
CA PHE A 282 -20.55 3.59 -10.71
C PHE A 282 -21.52 4.04 -9.61
N GLY A 283 -22.56 4.79 -9.95
CA GLY A 283 -23.61 5.31 -9.07
C GLY A 283 -23.11 6.31 -8.02
N PHE A 284 -22.13 7.13 -8.40
CA PHE A 284 -21.74 8.33 -7.66
C PHE A 284 -22.42 9.55 -8.28
N THR A 285 -22.94 10.44 -7.43
CA THR A 285 -23.60 11.69 -7.84
C THR A 285 -22.81 12.93 -7.45
N ASN A 286 -21.81 12.79 -6.59
CA ASN A 286 -20.87 13.84 -6.21
C ASN A 286 -19.44 13.29 -6.38
N THR A 287 -18.61 14.02 -7.10
CA THR A 287 -17.19 13.72 -7.37
C THR A 287 -16.25 14.84 -6.93
N THR A 288 -16.77 15.89 -6.28
CA THR A 288 -16.03 17.11 -5.93
C THR A 288 -15.90 17.33 -4.42
N GLY A 289 -16.42 16.41 -3.59
CA GLY A 289 -16.50 16.58 -2.14
C GLY A 289 -17.86 17.10 -1.70
#